data_AF-A0A9P8MPP0-F1
#
_entry.id   AF-A0A9P8MPP0-F1
#
_cell.length_a   1.000
_cell.length_b   1.000
_cell.length_c   1.000
_cell.angle_alpha   90.00
_cell.angle_beta   90.00
_cell.angle_gamma   90.00
#
_symmetry.space_group_name_H-M   'P 1'
#
loop_
_entity.id
_entity.type
_entity.pdbx_description
1 polymer ?
#
loop_
_entity_poly.entity_id
_entity_poly.type
_entity_poly.pdbx_seq_one_letter_code
_entity_poly.pdbx_strand_id
1 'polypeptide(L)'
;MESLFGRNFPSLEAAREACDAIAREQGFALSVAAKKPNAASPTYVHLRCSKGRKYVDYGNEAIAKRRKTSTQMTECPYRLALKLDQGRGSWLVSCPSGPAHNHPFIDAMAQAKYRAEVVSKYRCEIVEMNNNGMRPAVIAAQLRGRSHQDPGLAGITATQIHNALARHRRDELPLIAQVS
;
A
#
# COMPACT_ATOMS: atom_id res chain seq x y z
N MET A 1 1.89 -16.39 8.48
CA MET A 1 3.00 -15.45 8.75
C MET A 1 4.19 -16.15 9.39
N GLU A 2 3.96 -17.06 10.34
CA GLU A 2 5.02 -17.84 11.01
C GLU A 2 5.88 -18.66 10.04
N SER A 3 5.32 -19.10 8.92
CA SER A 3 6.03 -19.80 7.84
C SER A 3 7.13 -19.00 7.14
N LEU A 4 7.18 -17.67 7.31
CA LEU A 4 8.24 -16.82 6.76
C LEU A 4 9.36 -16.54 7.75
N PHE A 5 9.15 -16.78 9.04
CA PHE A 5 10.16 -16.47 10.05
C PHE A 5 11.36 -17.38 9.86
N GLY A 6 12.55 -16.78 9.85
CA GLY A 6 13.79 -17.53 9.62
C GLY A 6 14.08 -17.87 8.15
N ARG A 7 13.19 -17.53 7.20
CA ARG A 7 13.46 -17.69 5.77
C ARG A 7 14.39 -16.59 5.26
N ASN A 8 15.29 -17.00 4.37
CA ASN A 8 16.20 -16.13 3.66
C ASN A 8 15.64 -15.80 2.28
N PHE A 9 15.71 -14.53 1.91
CA PHE A 9 15.30 -14.03 0.60
C PHE A 9 16.49 -13.41 -0.13
N PRO A 10 16.54 -13.49 -1.47
CA PRO A 10 17.66 -12.96 -2.24
C PRO A 10 17.67 -11.42 -2.28
N SER A 11 16.54 -10.76 -2.01
CA SER A 11 16.41 -9.30 -2.03
C SER A 11 15.40 -8.78 -1.02
N LEU A 12 15.47 -7.48 -0.74
CA LEU A 12 14.52 -6.79 0.12
C LEU A 12 13.11 -6.82 -0.50
N GLU A 13 13.03 -6.64 -1.81
CA GLU A 13 11.80 -6.65 -2.59
C GLU A 13 11.12 -8.02 -2.47
N ALA A 14 11.87 -9.11 -2.65
CA ALA A 14 11.34 -10.47 -2.53
C ALA A 14 10.86 -10.77 -1.10
N ALA A 15 11.63 -10.37 -0.08
CA ALA A 15 11.22 -10.52 1.32
C ALA A 15 9.93 -9.76 1.62
N ARG A 16 9.83 -8.52 1.12
CA ARG A 16 8.66 -7.66 1.31
C ARG A 16 7.44 -8.19 0.58
N GLU A 17 7.59 -8.65 -0.66
CA GLU A 17 6.50 -9.23 -1.45
C GLU A 17 5.96 -10.49 -0.78
N ALA A 18 6.83 -11.37 -0.28
CA ALA A 18 6.42 -12.54 0.47
C ALA A 18 5.64 -12.16 1.75
N CYS A 19 6.11 -11.15 2.49
CA CYS A 19 5.40 -10.65 3.66
C CYS A 19 4.04 -10.03 3.29
N ASP A 20 3.99 -9.24 2.22
CA ASP A 20 2.79 -8.57 1.75
C ASP A 20 1.75 -9.56 1.20
N ALA A 21 2.18 -10.64 0.53
CA ALA A 21 1.31 -11.71 0.05
C ALA A 21 0.58 -12.40 1.21
N ILE A 22 1.32 -12.81 2.25
CA ILE A 22 0.70 -13.44 3.43
C ILE A 22 -0.16 -12.44 4.19
N ALA A 23 0.28 -11.19 4.36
CA ALA A 23 -0.51 -10.17 5.04
C ALA A 23 -1.85 -9.95 4.31
N ARG A 24 -1.83 -9.94 2.97
CA ARG A 24 -3.01 -9.81 2.12
C ARG A 24 -3.98 -10.97 2.32
N GLU A 25 -3.48 -12.21 2.32
CA GLU A 25 -4.29 -13.40 2.59
C GLU A 25 -4.90 -13.39 4.00
N GLN A 26 -4.13 -12.92 4.99
CA GLN A 26 -4.58 -12.85 6.37
C GLN A 26 -5.49 -11.64 6.66
N GLY A 27 -5.68 -10.72 5.72
CA GLY A 27 -6.62 -9.60 5.85
C GLY A 27 -6.07 -8.38 6.62
N PHE A 28 -4.75 -8.18 6.62
CA PHE A 28 -4.14 -6.93 7.09
C PHE A 28 -3.12 -6.40 6.08
N ALA A 29 -2.60 -5.20 6.33
CA ALA A 29 -1.64 -4.55 5.45
C ALA A 29 -0.42 -4.10 6.23
N LEU A 30 0.76 -4.32 5.65
CA LEU A 30 2.02 -3.85 6.20
C LEU A 30 2.42 -2.49 5.60
N SER A 31 2.99 -1.65 6.44
CA SER A 31 3.53 -0.34 6.09
C SER A 31 4.95 -0.21 6.63
N VAL A 32 5.82 0.46 5.86
CA VAL A 32 7.18 0.76 6.32
C VAL A 32 7.12 1.76 7.48
N ALA A 33 7.71 1.38 8.61
CA ALA A 33 7.87 2.24 9.78
C ALA A 33 9.20 3.00 9.73
N ALA A 34 10.30 2.29 9.42
CA ALA A 34 11.63 2.86 9.34
C ALA A 34 12.53 2.02 8.43
N LYS A 35 13.52 2.68 7.83
CA LYS A 35 14.63 2.07 7.11
C LYS A 35 15.93 2.52 7.80
N LYS A 36 16.86 1.59 8.04
CA LYS A 36 18.18 1.88 8.63
C LYS A 36 19.28 1.22 7.79
N PRO A 37 20.49 1.80 7.71
CA PRO A 37 20.90 3.09 8.30
C PRO A 37 20.27 4.30 7.59
N ASN A 38 19.98 4.17 6.30
CA ASN A 38 19.32 5.22 5.50
C ASN A 38 18.29 4.60 4.53
N ALA A 39 17.56 5.45 3.82
CA ALA A 39 16.50 5.00 2.92
C ALA A 39 17.00 4.44 1.57
N ALA A 40 18.20 4.85 1.14
CA ALA A 40 18.78 4.51 -0.16
C ALA A 40 19.43 3.12 -0.15
N SER A 41 20.16 2.78 0.92
CA SER A 41 20.85 1.50 1.11
C SER A 41 20.47 0.91 2.48
N PRO A 42 19.23 0.47 2.68
CA PRO A 42 18.81 -0.10 3.95
C PRO A 42 19.46 -1.47 4.18
N THR A 43 20.00 -1.70 5.36
CA THR A 43 20.36 -3.03 5.88
C THR A 43 19.29 -3.58 6.82
N TYR A 44 18.34 -2.72 7.22
CA TYR A 44 17.26 -3.06 8.13
C TYR A 44 15.99 -2.30 7.74
N VAL A 45 14.87 -3.02 7.63
CA VAL A 45 13.55 -2.42 7.38
C VAL A 45 12.58 -2.86 8.46
N HIS A 46 12.07 -1.89 9.22
CA HIS A 46 10.96 -2.10 10.14
C HIS A 46 9.65 -1.94 9.41
N LEU A 47 8.84 -2.98 9.41
CA LEU A 47 7.46 -2.99 8.96
C LEU A 47 6.54 -2.98 10.19
N ARG A 48 5.36 -2.38 10.03
CA ARG A 48 4.28 -2.38 11.03
C ARG A 48 2.94 -2.62 10.35
N CYS A 49 1.94 -3.03 11.12
CA CYS A 49 0.57 -2.98 10.65
C CYS A 49 0.18 -1.55 10.21
N SER A 50 -0.63 -1.43 9.16
CA SER A 50 -1.20 -0.16 8.67
C SER A 50 -1.98 0.59 9.75
N LYS A 51 -2.62 -0.14 10.68
CA LYS A 51 -3.30 0.39 11.86
C LYS A 51 -2.40 0.59 13.08
N GLY A 52 -1.08 0.37 12.95
CA GLY A 52 -0.09 0.47 14.03
C GLY A 52 0.38 1.90 14.36
N ARG A 53 -0.21 2.93 13.77
CA ARG A 53 0.08 4.33 14.16
C ARG A 53 -0.79 4.72 15.34
N LYS A 54 -0.32 5.72 16.08
CA LYS A 54 -1.15 6.51 16.99
C LYS A 54 -1.91 7.55 16.17
N TYR A 55 -3.22 7.67 16.40
CA TYR A 55 -3.96 8.82 15.90
C TYR A 55 -3.45 10.06 16.65
N VAL A 56 -3.01 11.05 15.90
CA VAL A 56 -2.62 12.36 16.44
C VAL A 56 -3.57 13.37 15.83
N ASP A 57 -4.33 14.03 16.70
CA ASP A 57 -5.16 15.15 16.27
C ASP A 57 -4.26 16.37 16.08
N TYR A 58 -4.19 16.85 14.84
CA TYR A 58 -3.48 18.08 14.47
C TYR A 58 -4.47 19.24 14.28
N GLY A 59 -5.67 19.15 14.85
CA GLY A 59 -6.72 20.15 14.72
C GLY A 59 -6.35 21.47 15.42
N ASN A 60 -6.39 22.56 14.64
CA ASN A 60 -6.76 23.88 15.15
C ASN A 60 -8.26 24.03 14.88
N GLU A 61 -9.08 24.21 15.94
CA GLU A 61 -10.55 24.23 15.85
C GLU A 61 -11.10 25.27 14.85
N ALA A 62 -10.30 26.30 14.52
CA ALA A 62 -10.67 27.34 13.56
C ALA A 62 -10.87 26.85 12.11
N ILE A 63 -10.34 25.67 11.72
CA ILE A 63 -10.46 25.14 10.36
C ILE A 63 -11.55 24.04 10.33
N ALA A 64 -12.80 24.45 10.56
CA ALA A 64 -13.99 23.61 10.75
C ALA A 64 -14.45 22.76 9.53
N LYS A 65 -13.64 22.63 8.46
CA LYS A 65 -13.99 21.90 7.23
C LYS A 65 -13.20 20.60 7.01
N ARG A 66 -12.56 20.05 8.06
CA ARG A 66 -11.82 18.79 7.90
C ARG A 66 -12.77 17.59 7.89
N ARG A 67 -12.63 16.74 6.85
CA ARG A 67 -13.40 15.49 6.71
C ARG A 67 -13.13 14.56 7.90
N LYS A 68 -14.18 14.19 8.65
CA LYS A 68 -14.11 13.14 9.67
C LYS A 68 -13.83 11.80 8.97
N THR A 69 -12.61 11.28 9.12
CA THR A 69 -12.22 9.98 8.58
C THR A 69 -12.51 8.89 9.59
N SER A 70 -13.25 7.85 9.21
CA SER A 70 -13.56 6.69 10.06
C SER A 70 -12.41 5.69 10.20
N THR A 71 -11.27 5.92 9.54
CA THR A 71 -10.08 5.07 9.64
C THR A 71 -9.40 5.26 10.99
N GLN A 72 -9.86 4.49 11.98
CA GLN A 72 -9.25 4.45 13.30
C GLN A 72 -7.91 3.72 13.24
N MET A 73 -6.85 4.47 13.53
CA MET A 73 -5.54 3.91 13.82
C MET A 73 -5.62 3.30 15.23
N THR A 74 -5.52 1.98 15.35
CA THR A 74 -5.78 1.26 16.61
C THR A 74 -4.53 1.08 17.46
N GLU A 75 -3.42 1.74 17.13
CA GLU A 75 -2.12 1.52 17.77
C GLU A 75 -1.71 0.05 17.79
N CYS A 76 -2.02 -0.68 16.71
CA CYS A 76 -1.69 -2.10 16.59
C CYS A 76 -0.21 -2.39 16.90
N PRO A 77 0.10 -3.30 17.86
CA PRO A 77 1.47 -3.57 18.29
C PRO A 77 2.27 -4.39 17.27
N TYR A 78 1.59 -4.98 16.27
CA TYR A 78 2.19 -5.87 15.29
C TYR A 78 3.28 -5.22 14.45
N ARG A 79 4.48 -5.80 14.51
CA ARG A 79 5.71 -5.36 13.84
C ARG A 79 6.46 -6.54 13.23
N LEU A 80 7.07 -6.28 12.09
CA LEU A 80 7.99 -7.16 11.41
C LEU A 80 9.31 -6.43 11.15
N ALA A 81 10.39 -7.18 11.08
CA ALA A 81 11.71 -6.68 10.75
C ALA A 81 12.34 -7.53 9.66
N LEU A 82 12.77 -6.87 8.60
CA LEU A 82 13.60 -7.44 7.54
C LEU A 82 15.04 -7.02 7.80
N LYS A 83 15.93 -7.98 7.95
CA LYS A 83 17.35 -7.73 8.24
C LYS A 83 18.21 -8.32 7.13
N LEU A 84 19.16 -7.55 6.61
CA LEU A 84 20.17 -8.06 5.69
C LEU A 84 21.25 -8.82 6.47
N ASP A 85 21.42 -10.09 6.13
CA ASP A 85 22.59 -10.88 6.49
C ASP A 85 23.73 -10.50 5.54
N GLN A 86 24.66 -9.68 6.02
CA GLN A 86 25.79 -9.19 5.22
C GLN A 86 26.76 -10.31 4.82
N GLY A 87 26.81 -11.43 5.57
CA GLY A 87 27.69 -12.54 5.23
C GLY A 87 27.18 -13.37 4.06
N ARG A 88 25.86 -13.46 3.89
CA ARG A 88 25.21 -14.25 2.83
C ARG A 88 24.58 -13.41 1.72
N GLY A 89 24.45 -12.10 1.92
CA GLY A 89 23.71 -11.20 1.03
C GLY A 89 22.20 -11.44 1.04
N SER A 90 21.68 -12.20 2.01
CA SER A 90 20.27 -12.60 2.07
C SER A 90 19.48 -11.83 3.12
N TRP A 91 18.18 -11.68 2.90
CA TRP A 91 17.27 -10.99 3.80
C TRP A 91 16.50 -11.96 4.69
N LEU A 92 16.55 -11.73 6.00
CA LEU A 92 15.88 -12.52 7.02
C LEU A 92 14.63 -11.81 7.52
N VAL A 93 13.52 -12.54 7.64
CA VAL A 93 12.28 -12.04 8.25
C VAL A 93 12.21 -12.43 9.72
N SER A 94 11.90 -11.46 10.58
CA SER A 94 11.70 -11.65 12.02
C SER A 94 10.48 -10.87 12.54
N CYS A 95 9.81 -11.39 13.58
CA CYS A 95 8.66 -10.76 14.21
C CYS A 95 8.97 -10.39 15.67
N PRO A 96 9.51 -9.19 15.93
CA PRO A 96 9.95 -8.81 17.27
C PRO A 96 8.80 -8.59 18.26
N SER A 97 7.58 -8.32 17.80
CA SER A 97 6.42 -8.03 18.66
C SER A 97 5.50 -9.23 18.91
N GLY A 98 5.82 -10.41 18.36
CA GLY A 98 4.91 -11.55 18.33
C GLY A 98 3.74 -11.37 17.34
N PRO A 99 2.92 -12.43 17.15
CA PRO A 99 1.92 -12.51 16.09
C PRO A 99 0.61 -11.75 16.38
N ALA A 100 0.47 -11.11 17.55
CA ALA A 100 -0.81 -10.59 18.02
C ALA A 100 -1.22 -9.27 17.31
N HIS A 101 -2.49 -9.21 16.89
CA HIS A 101 -3.16 -8.01 16.43
C HIS A 101 -4.28 -7.61 17.41
N ASN A 102 -4.58 -6.31 17.49
CA ASN A 102 -5.63 -5.76 18.35
C ASN A 102 -6.86 -5.26 17.57
N HIS A 103 -7.01 -5.70 16.32
CA HIS A 103 -8.11 -5.30 15.45
C HIS A 103 -8.53 -6.49 14.58
N PRO A 104 -9.79 -6.53 14.12
CA PRO A 104 -10.24 -7.56 13.19
C PRO A 104 -9.48 -7.46 11.86
N PHE A 105 -9.30 -8.61 11.23
CA PHE A 105 -8.86 -8.69 9.85
C PHE A 105 -10.02 -8.34 8.92
N ILE A 106 -9.68 -7.68 7.81
CA ILE A 106 -10.66 -7.21 6.83
C ILE A 106 -10.23 -7.65 5.44
N ASP A 107 -11.20 -7.70 4.52
CA ASP A 107 -10.94 -8.03 3.13
C ASP A 107 -9.83 -7.17 2.53
N ALA A 108 -9.02 -7.76 1.65
CA ALA A 108 -7.89 -7.09 1.02
C ALA A 108 -8.35 -5.82 0.27
N MET A 109 -9.50 -5.87 -0.42
CA MET A 109 -10.02 -4.73 -1.16
C MET A 109 -10.64 -3.66 -0.25
N ALA A 110 -10.95 -3.96 1.01
CA ALA A 110 -11.29 -2.92 1.99
C ALA A 110 -10.04 -2.08 2.37
N GLN A 111 -8.84 -2.67 2.31
CA GLN A 111 -7.60 -1.97 2.62
C GLN A 111 -7.19 -1.00 1.50
N ALA A 112 -6.90 0.25 1.88
CA ALA A 112 -6.50 1.29 0.92
C ALA A 112 -5.20 0.96 0.17
N LYS A 113 -4.27 0.23 0.80
CA LYS A 113 -2.98 -0.19 0.21
C LYS A 113 -3.21 -1.07 -1.02
N TYR A 114 -3.94 -2.17 -0.86
CA TYR A 114 -4.15 -3.14 -1.95
C TYR A 114 -5.01 -2.54 -3.07
N ARG A 115 -6.01 -1.73 -2.71
CA ARG A 115 -6.75 -0.90 -3.68
C ARG A 115 -5.84 -0.01 -4.53
N ALA A 116 -4.85 0.64 -3.91
CA ALA A 116 -3.91 1.50 -4.62
C ALA A 116 -2.95 0.69 -5.52
N GLU A 117 -2.53 -0.50 -5.09
CA GLU A 117 -1.70 -1.40 -5.89
C GLU A 117 -2.41 -1.88 -7.15
N VAL A 118 -3.67 -2.33 -7.03
CA VAL A 118 -4.48 -2.72 -8.19
C VAL A 118 -4.62 -1.55 -9.15
N VAL A 119 -5.01 -0.36 -8.65
CA VAL A 119 -5.14 0.83 -9.51
C VAL A 119 -3.80 1.22 -10.16
N SER A 120 -2.67 1.03 -9.48
CA SER A 120 -1.34 1.30 -10.04
C SER A 120 -0.98 0.31 -11.14
N LYS A 121 -1.34 -0.97 -10.99
CA LYS A 121 -1.12 -2.02 -12.00
C LYS A 121 -1.80 -1.67 -13.33
N TYR A 122 -3.00 -1.11 -13.28
CA TYR A 122 -3.77 -0.70 -14.46
C TYR A 122 -3.59 0.77 -14.84
N ARG A 123 -2.59 1.48 -14.29
CA ARG A 123 -2.45 2.93 -14.48
C ARG A 123 -2.37 3.34 -15.95
N CYS A 124 -1.52 2.68 -16.75
CA CYS A 124 -1.34 3.03 -18.16
C CYS A 124 -2.64 2.85 -18.94
N GLU A 125 -3.33 1.73 -18.73
CA GLU A 125 -4.63 1.42 -19.35
C GLU A 125 -5.70 2.45 -18.94
N ILE A 126 -5.75 2.83 -17.66
CA ILE A 126 -6.68 3.86 -17.15
C ILE A 126 -6.45 5.20 -17.85
N VAL A 127 -5.19 5.59 -18.04
CA VAL A 127 -4.82 6.84 -18.72
C VAL A 127 -5.21 6.78 -20.19
N GLU A 128 -4.87 5.69 -20.88
CA GLU A 128 -5.22 5.48 -22.28
C GLU A 128 -6.74 5.54 -22.50
N MET A 129 -7.51 4.83 -21.68
CA MET A 129 -8.97 4.87 -21.75
C MET A 129 -9.52 6.30 -21.54
N ASN A 130 -8.95 7.05 -20.60
CA ASN A 130 -9.34 8.44 -20.35
C ASN A 130 -8.96 9.37 -21.53
N ASN A 131 -7.80 9.16 -22.14
CA ASN A 131 -7.35 9.93 -23.32
C ASN A 131 -8.24 9.66 -24.53
N ASN A 132 -8.81 8.46 -24.64
CA ASN A 132 -9.85 8.10 -25.60
C ASN A 132 -11.25 8.64 -25.24
N GLY A 133 -11.35 9.52 -24.24
CA GLY A 133 -12.60 10.20 -23.87
C GLY A 133 -13.51 9.42 -22.92
N MET A 134 -13.10 8.24 -22.42
CA MET A 134 -13.94 7.49 -21.49
C MET A 134 -14.00 8.15 -20.12
N ARG A 135 -15.21 8.24 -19.57
CA ARG A 135 -15.44 8.79 -18.23
C ARG A 135 -14.97 7.82 -17.14
N PRO A 136 -14.47 8.31 -15.98
CA PRO A 136 -13.99 7.45 -14.89
C PRO A 136 -14.97 6.36 -14.41
N ALA A 137 -16.28 6.63 -14.45
CA ALA A 137 -17.30 5.65 -14.09
C ALA A 137 -17.38 4.47 -15.07
N VAL A 138 -17.21 4.75 -16.37
CA VAL A 138 -17.21 3.74 -17.44
C VAL A 138 -15.93 2.91 -17.36
N ILE A 139 -14.78 3.56 -17.19
CA ILE A 139 -13.49 2.89 -16.97
C ILE A 139 -13.58 1.94 -15.76
N ALA A 140 -14.14 2.39 -14.64
CA ALA A 140 -14.33 1.54 -13.46
C ALA A 140 -15.29 0.37 -13.71
N ALA A 141 -16.33 0.53 -14.53
CA ALA A 141 -17.24 -0.56 -14.89
C ALA A 141 -16.55 -1.60 -15.80
N GLN A 142 -15.79 -1.13 -16.80
CA GLN A 142 -15.02 -1.99 -17.71
C GLN A 142 -13.97 -2.81 -16.97
N LEU A 143 -13.24 -2.17 -16.05
CA LEU A 143 -12.28 -2.87 -15.18
C LEU A 143 -12.99 -3.91 -14.30
N ARG A 144 -14.13 -3.56 -13.67
CA ARG A 144 -14.91 -4.52 -12.88
C ARG A 144 -15.42 -5.72 -13.69
N GLY A 145 -15.76 -5.52 -14.97
CA GLY A 145 -16.15 -6.61 -15.88
C GLY A 145 -15.05 -7.66 -16.09
N ARG A 146 -13.79 -7.27 -15.89
CA ARG A 146 -12.62 -8.16 -15.96
C ARG A 146 -12.25 -8.82 -14.63
N SER A 147 -13.10 -8.71 -13.61
CA SER A 147 -12.86 -9.31 -12.28
C SER A 147 -12.65 -10.83 -12.28
N HIS A 148 -13.12 -11.53 -13.31
CA HIS A 148 -12.85 -12.96 -13.51
C HIS A 148 -11.36 -13.26 -13.77
N GLN A 149 -10.60 -12.31 -14.33
CA GLN A 149 -9.15 -12.44 -14.58
C GLN A 149 -8.34 -11.95 -13.39
N ASP A 150 -8.81 -10.88 -12.74
CA ASP A 150 -8.15 -10.27 -11.58
C ASP A 150 -9.21 -9.90 -10.54
N PRO A 151 -9.39 -10.72 -9.48
CA PRO A 151 -10.40 -10.48 -8.45
C PRO A 151 -10.29 -9.11 -7.79
N GLY A 152 -9.09 -8.50 -7.78
CA GLY A 152 -8.88 -7.16 -7.25
C GLY A 152 -9.62 -6.06 -8.01
N LEU A 153 -10.04 -6.32 -9.25
CA LEU A 153 -10.80 -5.35 -10.04
C LEU A 153 -12.25 -5.18 -9.56
N ALA A 154 -12.83 -6.18 -8.89
CA ALA A 154 -14.23 -6.16 -8.44
C ALA A 154 -14.54 -4.97 -7.50
N GLY A 155 -13.56 -4.57 -6.67
CA GLY A 155 -13.69 -3.50 -5.68
C GLY A 155 -13.32 -2.10 -6.18
N ILE A 156 -13.05 -1.91 -7.47
CA ILE A 156 -12.64 -0.60 -8.00
C ILE A 156 -13.84 0.33 -8.19
N THR A 157 -13.69 1.58 -7.74
CA THR A 157 -14.70 2.64 -7.79
C THR A 157 -14.26 3.78 -8.72
N ALA A 158 -15.24 4.51 -9.26
CA ALA A 158 -14.99 5.68 -10.12
C ALA A 158 -14.12 6.74 -9.42
N THR A 159 -14.28 6.94 -8.11
CA THR A 159 -13.48 7.86 -7.31
C THR A 159 -11.99 7.49 -7.32
N GLN A 160 -11.67 6.19 -7.30
CA GLN A 160 -10.26 5.75 -7.36
C GLN A 160 -9.64 6.02 -8.72
N ILE A 161 -10.39 5.78 -9.80
CA ILE A 161 -9.96 6.13 -11.16
C ILE A 161 -9.73 7.62 -11.29
N HIS A 162 -10.69 8.44 -10.84
CA HIS A 162 -10.56 9.89 -10.82
C HIS A 162 -9.30 10.36 -10.07
N ASN A 163 -9.06 9.82 -8.87
CA ASN A 163 -7.88 10.17 -8.08
C ASN A 163 -6.56 9.73 -8.75
N ALA A 164 -6.56 8.59 -9.44
CA ALA A 164 -5.40 8.12 -10.19
C ALA A 164 -5.05 9.07 -11.35
N LEU A 165 -6.06 9.49 -12.12
CA LEU A 165 -5.90 10.45 -13.21
C LEU A 165 -5.47 11.83 -12.70
N ALA A 166 -6.07 12.30 -11.61
CA ALA A 166 -5.67 13.56 -10.98
C ALA A 166 -4.21 13.52 -10.46
N ARG A 167 -3.75 12.37 -9.95
CA ARG A 167 -2.35 12.18 -9.59
C ARG A 167 -1.45 12.19 -10.82
N HIS A 168 -1.81 11.45 -11.88
CA HIS A 168 -1.06 11.43 -13.13
C HIS A 168 -0.86 12.82 -13.73
N ARG A 169 -1.92 13.63 -13.82
CA ARG A 169 -1.82 15.02 -14.30
C ARG A 169 -0.89 15.88 -13.44
N ARG A 170 -0.93 15.72 -12.11
CA ARG A 170 -0.01 16.42 -11.20
C ARG A 170 1.44 16.01 -11.39
N ASP A 171 1.68 14.74 -11.71
CA ASP A 171 3.02 14.22 -11.98
C ASP A 171 3.55 14.70 -13.35
N GLU A 172 2.67 15.01 -14.31
CA GLU A 172 3.02 15.57 -15.64
C GLU A 172 3.24 17.09 -15.64
N LEU A 173 2.53 17.84 -14.80
CA LEU A 173 2.67 19.30 -14.65
C LEU A 173 4.13 19.80 -14.48
N PRO A 174 5.01 19.16 -13.69
CA PRO A 174 6.41 19.58 -13.60
C PRO A 174 7.25 19.29 -14.86
N LEU A 175 6.81 18.44 -15.78
CA LEU A 175 7.54 18.14 -17.02
C LEU A 175 7.28 19.18 -18.12
N ILE A 176 6.10 19.81 -18.14
CA ILE A 176 5.74 20.82 -19.15
C ILE A 176 6.35 22.19 -18.81
N ALA A 177 6.56 22.49 -17.52
CA ALA A 177 7.13 23.76 -17.05
C ALA A 177 8.66 23.88 -17.24
N GLN A 178 9.35 22.82 -17.71
CA GLN A 178 10.79 22.84 -18.02
C GLN A 178 11.09 22.89 -19.53
N VAL A 179 10.07 22.93 -20.38
CA VAL A 179 10.19 22.93 -21.84
C VAL A 179 9.58 24.20 -22.46
N SER A 180 9.21 25.18 -21.64
CA SER A 180 8.72 26.51 -22.09
C SER A 180 9.77 27.59 -21.85
#